data_AF-A0A164WDB7-F1
#
_entry.id   AF-A0A164WDB7-F1
#
_cell.length_a   1.000
_cell.length_b   1.000
_cell.length_c   1.000
_cell.angle_alpha   90.00
_cell.angle_beta   90.00
_cell.angle_gamma   90.00
#
_symmetry.space_group_name_H-M   'P 1'
#
loop_
_entity.id
_entity.type
_entity.pdbx_description
1 polymer ?
#
loop_
_entity_poly.entity_id
_entity_poly.type
_entity_poly.pdbx_seq_one_letter_code
_entity_poly.pdbx_strand_id
1 'polypeptide(L)'
;MDSITTPNFAKSQSFWQISEVVRMTLEHADEPTLASCARVDKTLSKHALDLLYHECFDFIQVLTLLCPVELRQDGITLDFVEALEPSHWAKFERYRSRIRSLIVDIRPRALSPGSMAELLATAPEGQAIFPSLTSLQWNEMEYDDTQLVISLFHEKIKHAHLTVTGHAAPNWLVLERLISQSPHLKTLHYWNLEEEESSPKPNESILQAFESLRFLWAALLSPKLVTPEMMKVLSRKPDLKVLWTSFLGPDQSQHLLPKPPTITSSGAFSSLADLSIDSALLLETPDILNAGPQLTSLHIELLGMDRTHSLLSLVSERCTNLRSLSVIFEKDHEPPTAFSMDMIEPILVLKALETLVIESSTPPVLSDLDIEKITISFPEIRHIEICPRAIGLMHGPCPTIACLALLARNCHKLISFGIYLDAVSISHHTPLIQDQYTFPPSFRTMHVLCSRIADPCAVADYLASRFPANAKVTLSRYSEQLRSVSHPIDTLYAPVESDKGMDHSSIHFRNMWQDTRRILASMRCTREVLASQRMENEELRKRFGPVDH
;
A
#
# COMPACT_ATOMS: atom_id res chain seq x y z
N MET A 1 59.15 36.32 4.00
CA MET A 1 59.21 34.92 4.44
C MET A 1 58.14 34.77 5.50
N ASP A 2 56.89 34.65 5.05
CA ASP A 2 55.72 34.55 5.94
C ASP A 2 55.34 33.09 6.09
N SER A 3 55.30 32.64 7.33
CA SER A 3 54.93 31.28 7.73
C SER A 3 53.44 31.05 7.50
N ILE A 4 53.12 30.26 6.47
CA ILE A 4 51.78 29.71 6.27
C ILE A 4 51.53 28.69 7.38
N THR A 5 50.69 29.08 8.35
CA THR A 5 50.14 28.19 9.37
C THR A 5 49.23 27.16 8.72
N THR A 6 49.71 25.92 8.62
CA THR A 6 48.92 24.74 8.21
C THR A 6 47.70 24.57 9.13
N PRO A 7 46.46 24.56 8.61
CA PRO A 7 45.27 24.37 9.43
C PRO A 7 45.10 22.90 9.84
N ASN A 8 44.98 22.65 11.15
CA ASN A 8 44.08 21.68 11.79
C ASN A 8 43.90 20.25 11.22
N PHE A 9 44.95 19.57 10.72
CA PHE A 9 44.90 18.13 10.40
C PHE A 9 44.52 17.21 11.57
N ALA A 10 44.66 17.66 12.82
CA ALA A 10 44.29 16.89 14.01
C ALA A 10 42.77 16.66 14.13
N LYS A 11 41.94 17.58 13.62
CA LYS A 11 40.47 17.45 13.69
C LYS A 11 39.88 16.52 12.64
N SER A 12 40.58 16.27 11.52
CA SER A 12 40.15 15.30 10.52
C SER A 12 40.43 13.85 10.92
N GLN A 13 41.41 13.60 11.81
CA GLN A 13 41.67 12.25 12.31
C GLN A 13 40.61 11.75 13.30
N SER A 14 40.00 12.64 14.09
CA SER A 14 38.94 12.24 15.04
C SER A 14 37.69 11.74 14.34
N PHE A 15 37.40 12.23 13.13
CA PHE A 15 36.23 11.79 12.34
C PHE A 15 36.30 10.28 12.03
N TRP A 16 37.43 9.82 11.50
CA TRP A 16 37.61 8.42 11.09
C TRP A 16 37.70 7.43 12.27
N GLN A 17 37.84 7.94 13.50
CA GLN A 17 37.89 7.13 14.72
C GLN A 17 36.50 6.90 15.35
N ILE A 18 35.49 7.69 14.97
CA ILE A 18 34.13 7.57 15.49
C ILE A 18 33.32 6.71 14.52
N SER A 19 33.17 5.42 14.86
CA SER A 19 32.52 4.40 14.02
C SER A 19 31.11 4.81 13.58
N GLU A 20 30.36 5.45 14.47
CA GLU A 20 28.99 5.92 14.22
C GLU A 20 28.95 7.01 13.15
N VAL A 21 29.88 7.98 13.22
CA VAL A 21 29.94 9.09 12.28
C VAL A 21 30.39 8.62 10.90
N VAL A 22 31.37 7.72 10.84
CA VAL A 22 31.81 7.09 9.59
C VAL A 22 30.66 6.31 8.96
N ARG A 23 29.96 5.49 9.74
CA ARG A 23 28.80 4.74 9.27
C ARG A 23 27.70 5.66 8.75
N MET A 24 27.29 6.67 9.52
CA MET A 24 26.26 7.64 9.10
C MET A 24 26.65 8.35 7.80
N THR A 25 27.94 8.63 7.60
CA THR A 25 28.43 9.25 6.36
C THR A 25 28.33 8.28 5.18
N LEU A 26 28.72 7.02 5.38
CA LEU A 26 28.66 5.98 4.34
C LEU A 26 27.24 5.53 4.03
N GLU A 27 26.27 5.66 4.95
CA GLU A 27 24.85 5.38 4.70
C GLU A 27 24.25 6.28 3.59
N HIS A 28 24.91 7.38 3.26
CA HIS A 28 24.55 8.26 2.14
C HIS A 28 25.37 8.03 0.87
N ALA A 29 26.33 7.09 0.88
CA ALA A 29 27.16 6.77 -0.27
C ALA A 29 26.44 5.78 -1.20
N ASP A 30 26.67 5.90 -2.51
CA ASP A 30 26.22 4.90 -3.48
C ASP A 30 27.07 3.61 -3.40
N GLU A 31 26.56 2.52 -3.98
CA GLU A 31 27.26 1.23 -3.97
C GLU A 31 28.68 1.28 -4.55
N PRO A 32 28.96 1.98 -5.69
CA PRO A 32 30.32 2.11 -6.20
C PRO A 32 31.27 2.82 -5.22
N THR A 33 30.79 3.84 -4.51
CA THR A 33 31.55 4.54 -3.47
C THR A 33 31.79 3.61 -2.29
N LEU A 34 30.78 2.88 -1.81
CA LEU A 34 30.92 1.88 -0.75
C LEU A 34 31.95 0.81 -1.13
N ALA A 35 31.88 0.25 -2.33
CA ALA A 35 32.85 -0.73 -2.83
C ALA A 35 34.28 -0.15 -2.92
N SER A 36 34.41 1.14 -3.20
CA SER A 36 35.69 1.84 -3.19
C SER A 36 36.20 2.06 -1.78
N CYS A 37 35.38 2.57 -0.87
CA CYS A 37 35.69 2.70 0.56
C CYS A 37 36.06 1.35 1.19
N ALA A 38 35.43 0.27 0.73
CA ALA A 38 35.71 -1.08 1.20
C ALA A 38 37.16 -1.54 0.96
N ARG A 39 37.84 -0.92 -0.01
CA ARG A 39 39.21 -1.23 -0.45
C ARG A 39 40.28 -0.27 0.09
N VAL A 40 39.90 0.81 0.80
CA VAL A 40 40.84 1.86 1.24
C VAL A 40 41.61 1.45 2.50
N ASP A 41 40.91 1.13 3.58
CA ASP A 41 41.48 0.80 4.91
C ASP A 41 40.63 -0.26 5.62
N LYS A 42 41.18 -0.99 6.59
CA LYS A 42 40.48 -2.04 7.34
C LYS A 42 39.25 -1.53 8.11
N THR A 43 39.33 -0.33 8.69
CA THR A 43 38.25 0.29 9.46
C THR A 43 37.09 0.68 8.55
N LEU A 44 37.41 1.38 7.46
CA LEU A 44 36.44 1.73 6.43
C LEU A 44 35.85 0.49 5.75
N SER A 45 36.69 -0.52 5.51
CA SER A 45 36.28 -1.81 4.95
C SER A 45 35.19 -2.46 5.77
N LYS A 46 35.30 -2.44 7.10
CA LYS A 46 34.26 -3.01 7.96
C LYS A 46 32.91 -2.31 7.77
N HIS A 47 32.88 -0.98 7.84
CA HIS A 47 31.62 -0.23 7.72
C HIS A 47 31.04 -0.25 6.32
N ALA A 48 31.88 -0.11 5.30
CA ALA A 48 31.46 -0.13 3.91
C ALA A 48 30.89 -1.50 3.51
N LEU A 49 31.53 -2.61 3.92
CA LEU A 49 31.01 -3.96 3.66
C LEU A 49 29.74 -4.25 4.47
N ASP A 50 29.62 -3.73 5.71
CA ASP A 50 28.38 -3.86 6.48
C ASP A 50 27.19 -3.21 5.77
N LEU A 51 27.42 -2.10 5.05
CA LEU A 51 26.38 -1.40 4.28
C LEU A 51 26.15 -2.07 2.92
N LEU A 52 27.21 -2.42 2.19
CA LEU A 52 27.14 -3.04 0.88
C LEU A 52 26.39 -4.38 0.90
N TYR A 53 26.57 -5.16 1.96
CA TYR A 53 25.91 -6.47 2.14
C TYR A 53 24.78 -6.43 3.15
N HIS A 54 24.34 -5.26 3.63
CA HIS A 54 23.25 -5.17 4.60
C HIS A 54 21.95 -5.75 4.03
N GLU A 55 21.63 -5.32 2.82
CA GLU A 55 20.43 -5.62 2.05
C GLU A 55 20.87 -6.21 0.73
N CYS A 56 20.47 -7.45 0.48
CA CYS A 56 20.84 -8.19 -0.72
C CYS A 56 19.58 -8.47 -1.54
N PHE A 57 19.60 -8.04 -2.80
CA PHE A 57 18.50 -8.23 -3.77
C PHE A 57 18.67 -9.47 -4.65
N ASP A 58 19.84 -10.10 -4.62
CA ASP A 58 20.15 -11.27 -5.44
C ASP A 58 20.82 -12.36 -4.58
N PHE A 59 20.01 -13.34 -4.18
CA PHE A 59 20.46 -14.48 -3.40
C PHE A 59 21.57 -15.27 -4.13
N ILE A 60 21.47 -15.42 -5.45
CA ILE A 60 22.45 -16.15 -6.25
C ILE A 60 23.77 -15.39 -6.31
N GLN A 61 23.73 -14.07 -6.49
CA GLN A 61 24.93 -13.24 -6.46
C GLN A 61 25.68 -13.39 -5.13
N VAL A 62 24.96 -13.46 -4.02
CA VAL A 62 25.57 -13.73 -2.71
C VAL A 62 26.21 -15.11 -2.66
N LEU A 63 25.55 -16.14 -3.20
CA LEU A 63 26.12 -17.49 -3.25
C LEU A 63 27.37 -17.59 -4.13
N THR A 64 27.53 -16.72 -5.13
CA THR A 64 28.78 -16.68 -5.92
C THR A 64 30.02 -16.30 -5.10
N LEU A 65 29.82 -15.67 -3.94
CA LEU A 65 30.90 -15.40 -2.97
C LEU A 65 31.30 -16.64 -2.17
N LEU A 66 30.41 -17.64 -2.07
CA LEU A 66 30.70 -18.94 -1.48
C LEU A 66 31.46 -19.81 -2.48
N CYS A 67 30.88 -20.02 -3.67
CA CYS A 67 31.46 -20.80 -4.76
C CYS A 67 30.91 -20.27 -6.09
N PRO A 68 31.74 -20.16 -7.15
CA PRO A 68 31.25 -19.79 -8.48
C PRO A 68 30.11 -20.70 -8.94
N VAL A 69 29.13 -20.13 -9.64
CA VAL A 69 28.00 -20.86 -10.21
C VAL A 69 27.97 -20.73 -11.73
N GLU A 70 27.60 -21.80 -12.42
CA GLU A 70 27.48 -21.87 -13.87
C GLU A 70 26.08 -22.32 -14.28
N LEU A 71 25.62 -21.84 -15.43
CA LEU A 71 24.34 -22.24 -16.01
C LEU A 71 24.45 -23.65 -16.59
N ARG A 72 23.56 -24.54 -16.18
CA ARG A 72 23.47 -25.88 -16.76
C ARG A 72 23.07 -25.82 -18.23
N GLN A 73 23.26 -26.95 -18.92
CA GLN A 73 22.86 -27.13 -20.32
C GLN A 73 21.35 -26.99 -20.55
N ASP A 74 20.53 -27.12 -19.50
CA ASP A 74 19.09 -26.86 -19.57
C ASP A 74 18.75 -25.37 -19.78
N GLY A 75 19.70 -24.48 -19.53
CA GLY A 75 19.54 -23.03 -19.63
C GLY A 75 18.68 -22.41 -18.52
N ILE A 76 18.29 -23.19 -17.51
CA ILE A 76 17.32 -22.80 -16.47
C ILE A 76 17.98 -22.78 -15.09
N THR A 77 18.72 -23.84 -14.75
CA THR A 77 19.24 -24.03 -13.39
C THR A 77 20.74 -23.79 -13.29
N LEU A 78 21.20 -23.43 -12.09
CA LEU A 78 22.60 -23.14 -11.79
C LEU A 78 23.25 -24.28 -11.01
N ASP A 79 24.49 -24.61 -11.37
CA ASP A 79 25.34 -25.53 -10.61
C ASP A 79 26.56 -24.83 -10.03
N PHE A 80 27.01 -25.27 -8.84
CA PHE A 80 28.35 -24.89 -8.38
C PHE A 80 29.41 -25.46 -9.33
N VAL A 81 30.39 -24.62 -9.68
CA VAL A 81 31.49 -25.01 -10.59
C VAL A 81 32.39 -26.06 -9.96
N GLU A 82 32.50 -26.03 -8.64
CA GLU A 82 33.30 -26.96 -7.84
C GLU A 82 32.57 -27.36 -6.56
N ALA A 83 32.99 -28.49 -5.98
CA ALA A 83 32.37 -29.01 -4.77
C ALA A 83 32.60 -28.07 -3.57
N LEU A 84 31.58 -27.92 -2.73
CA LEU A 84 31.63 -27.06 -1.55
C LEU A 84 32.51 -27.67 -0.45
N GLU A 85 33.71 -27.14 -0.30
CA GLU A 85 34.61 -27.46 0.81
C GLU A 85 34.40 -26.55 2.04
N PRO A 86 34.79 -26.99 3.25
CA PRO A 86 34.78 -26.14 4.45
C PRO A 86 35.58 -24.82 4.30
N SER A 87 36.57 -24.81 3.43
CA SER A 87 37.38 -23.62 3.13
C SER A 87 36.58 -22.50 2.44
N HIS A 88 35.56 -22.87 1.65
CA HIS A 88 34.62 -21.93 1.02
C HIS A 88 33.77 -21.23 2.09
N TRP A 89 33.21 -21.98 3.02
CA TRP A 89 32.43 -21.43 4.14
C TRP A 89 33.25 -20.52 5.04
N ALA A 90 34.52 -20.87 5.32
CA ALA A 90 35.41 -20.03 6.10
C ALA A 90 35.67 -18.65 5.46
N LYS A 91 35.76 -18.59 4.13
CA LYS A 91 35.88 -17.32 3.39
C LYS A 91 34.54 -16.57 3.37
N PHE A 92 33.44 -17.30 3.19
CA PHE A 92 32.10 -16.75 3.08
C PHE A 92 31.55 -16.18 4.41
N GLU A 93 32.04 -16.68 5.54
CA GLU A 93 31.67 -16.22 6.90
C GLU A 93 31.69 -14.69 7.05
N ARG A 94 32.69 -14.04 6.45
CA ARG A 94 32.86 -12.57 6.51
C ARG A 94 31.71 -11.81 5.85
N TYR A 95 31.04 -12.41 4.87
CA TYR A 95 29.96 -11.78 4.10
C TYR A 95 28.59 -12.19 4.64
N ARG A 96 28.37 -13.49 4.86
CA ARG A 96 27.06 -14.03 5.28
C ARG A 96 26.58 -13.50 6.63
N SER A 97 27.51 -13.13 7.52
CA SER A 97 27.22 -12.52 8.82
C SER A 97 26.80 -11.04 8.75
N ARG A 98 26.96 -10.39 7.59
CA ARG A 98 26.60 -8.98 7.36
C ARG A 98 25.21 -8.81 6.76
N ILE A 99 24.69 -9.86 6.14
CA ILE A 99 23.38 -9.89 5.51
C ILE A 99 22.32 -9.88 6.60
N ARG A 100 21.52 -8.80 6.61
CA ARG A 100 20.43 -8.58 7.57
C ARG A 100 19.07 -8.52 6.91
N SER A 101 19.03 -8.19 5.62
CA SER A 101 17.85 -8.21 4.77
C SER A 101 18.16 -8.97 3.50
N LEU A 102 17.33 -9.94 3.15
CA LEU A 102 17.35 -10.63 1.88
C LEU A 102 16.02 -10.39 1.17
N ILE A 103 16.08 -9.91 -0.07
CA ILE A 103 14.94 -9.65 -0.93
C ILE A 103 15.13 -10.44 -2.22
N VAL A 104 14.16 -11.28 -2.55
CA VAL A 104 14.14 -12.09 -3.78
C VAL A 104 12.87 -11.71 -4.55
N ASP A 105 12.99 -10.75 -5.46
CA ASP A 105 11.85 -10.18 -6.22
C ASP A 105 11.59 -10.88 -7.56
N ILE A 106 12.66 -11.28 -8.26
CA ILE A 106 12.59 -11.95 -9.55
C ILE A 106 12.91 -13.41 -9.27
N ARG A 107 12.19 -14.35 -9.93
CA ARG A 107 12.51 -15.78 -9.88
C ARG A 107 14.02 -15.95 -10.06
N PRO A 108 14.77 -16.24 -9.00
CA PRO A 108 16.18 -16.47 -9.15
C PRO A 108 16.31 -17.70 -10.05
N ARG A 109 17.37 -17.75 -10.87
CA ARG A 109 17.69 -19.02 -11.50
C ARG A 109 17.91 -20.02 -10.37
N ALA A 110 17.04 -21.03 -10.31
CA ALA A 110 17.08 -21.99 -9.23
C ALA A 110 18.43 -22.71 -9.25
N LEU A 111 19.01 -22.94 -8.07
CA LEU A 111 20.08 -23.92 -7.97
C LEU A 111 19.52 -25.28 -8.41
N SER A 112 20.32 -26.07 -9.12
CA SER A 112 19.92 -27.44 -9.40
C SER A 112 19.67 -28.19 -8.09
N PRO A 113 18.83 -29.23 -8.08
CA PRO A 113 18.60 -30.04 -6.88
C PRO A 113 19.89 -30.60 -6.26
N GLY A 114 20.90 -30.90 -7.08
CA GLY A 114 22.21 -31.37 -6.63
C GLY A 114 23.00 -30.29 -5.89
N SER A 115 23.10 -29.10 -6.48
CA SER A 115 23.76 -27.95 -5.86
C SER A 115 23.02 -27.47 -4.61
N MET A 116 21.69 -27.55 -4.61
CA MET A 116 20.88 -27.28 -3.41
C MET A 116 21.20 -28.26 -2.28
N ALA A 117 21.19 -29.57 -2.58
CA ALA A 117 21.53 -30.59 -1.61
C ALA A 117 22.96 -30.41 -1.07
N GLU A 118 23.91 -30.05 -1.93
CA GLU A 118 25.29 -29.76 -1.54
C GLU A 118 25.41 -28.52 -0.65
N LEU A 119 24.70 -27.43 -0.98
CA LEU A 119 24.63 -26.23 -0.15
C LEU A 119 24.14 -26.56 1.27
N LEU A 120 23.03 -27.30 1.36
CA LEU A 120 22.42 -27.67 2.64
C LEU A 120 23.27 -28.67 3.42
N ALA A 121 23.93 -29.62 2.74
CA ALA A 121 24.76 -30.65 3.38
C ALA A 121 26.10 -30.11 3.88
N THR A 122 26.63 -29.04 3.28
CA THR A 122 27.95 -28.46 3.64
C THR A 122 27.84 -27.22 4.53
N ALA A 123 26.64 -26.69 4.73
CA ALA A 123 26.39 -25.57 5.63
C ALA A 123 26.91 -25.90 7.06
N PRO A 124 27.54 -24.94 7.76
CA PRO A 124 28.06 -25.17 9.10
C PRO A 124 26.97 -25.68 10.05
N GLU A 125 27.22 -26.82 10.70
CA GLU A 125 26.24 -27.47 11.57
C GLU A 125 25.68 -26.52 12.63
N GLY A 126 24.34 -26.53 12.76
CA GLY A 126 23.63 -25.71 13.75
C GLY A 126 23.60 -24.21 13.44
N GLN A 127 24.05 -23.78 12.25
CA GLN A 127 24.03 -22.37 11.85
C GLN A 127 23.16 -22.17 10.61
N ALA A 128 22.31 -21.14 10.64
CA ALA A 128 21.61 -20.69 9.45
C ALA A 128 22.60 -20.19 8.39
N ILE A 129 22.24 -20.28 7.10
CA ILE A 129 23.07 -19.80 5.98
C ILE A 129 23.47 -18.33 6.21
N PHE A 130 22.50 -17.50 6.62
CA PHE A 130 22.71 -16.09 6.99
C PHE A 130 22.39 -15.87 8.48
N PRO A 131 23.36 -16.01 9.39
CA PRO A 131 23.12 -16.07 10.84
C PRO A 131 22.74 -14.72 11.46
N SER A 132 22.80 -13.65 10.67
CA SER A 132 22.41 -12.29 11.05
C SER A 132 21.16 -11.80 10.33
N LEU A 133 20.48 -12.66 9.57
CA LEU A 133 19.28 -12.29 8.84
C LEU A 133 18.17 -11.89 9.82
N THR A 134 17.57 -10.74 9.57
CA THR A 134 16.48 -10.19 10.38
C THR A 134 15.24 -9.89 9.56
N SER A 135 15.40 -9.69 8.26
CA SER A 135 14.33 -9.48 7.29
C SER A 135 14.51 -10.43 6.12
N LEU A 136 13.45 -11.16 5.78
CA LEU A 136 13.40 -12.07 4.64
C LEU A 136 12.18 -11.72 3.80
N GLN A 137 12.40 -11.36 2.54
CA GLN A 137 11.36 -11.19 1.54
C GLN A 137 11.63 -12.14 0.38
N TRP A 138 10.65 -12.98 0.08
CA TRP A 138 10.68 -13.94 -1.02
C TRP A 138 9.36 -13.83 -1.78
N ASN A 139 9.44 -13.29 -2.99
CA ASN A 139 8.29 -13.12 -3.85
C ASN A 139 8.23 -14.29 -4.85
N GLU A 140 7.02 -14.69 -5.23
CA GLU A 140 6.77 -15.83 -6.14
C GLU A 140 7.56 -17.12 -5.77
N MET A 141 7.55 -17.52 -4.50
CA MET A 141 8.19 -18.76 -4.05
C MET A 141 7.54 -19.96 -4.72
N GLU A 142 8.33 -20.80 -5.38
CA GLU A 142 7.86 -22.07 -5.97
C GLU A 142 8.19 -23.25 -5.04
N TYR A 143 7.71 -24.45 -5.40
CA TYR A 143 7.97 -25.66 -4.62
C TYR A 143 9.47 -25.94 -4.43
N ASP A 144 10.25 -25.77 -5.49
CA ASP A 144 11.69 -26.08 -5.51
C ASP A 144 12.49 -25.16 -4.57
N ASP A 145 11.97 -23.97 -4.25
CA ASP A 145 12.59 -23.03 -3.31
C ASP A 145 12.38 -23.43 -1.84
N THR A 146 11.42 -24.30 -1.55
CA THR A 146 10.94 -24.57 -0.19
C THR A 146 12.05 -24.93 0.78
N GLN A 147 12.93 -25.87 0.41
CA GLN A 147 14.02 -26.31 1.30
C GLN A 147 15.04 -25.20 1.54
N LEU A 148 15.32 -24.40 0.51
CA LEU A 148 16.22 -23.28 0.61
C LEU A 148 15.67 -22.22 1.56
N VAL A 149 14.43 -21.80 1.35
CA VAL A 149 13.75 -20.80 2.18
C VAL A 149 13.70 -21.26 3.65
N ILE A 150 13.35 -22.53 3.89
CA ILE A 150 13.36 -23.11 5.25
C ILE A 150 14.75 -23.05 5.89
N SER A 151 15.82 -23.28 5.14
CA SER A 151 17.20 -23.23 5.66
C SER A 151 17.65 -21.81 6.08
N LEU A 152 16.93 -20.78 5.63
CA LEU A 152 17.16 -19.39 6.01
C LEU A 152 16.49 -19.04 7.34
N PHE A 153 15.54 -19.83 7.84
CA PHE A 153 14.79 -19.51 9.05
C PHE A 153 15.62 -19.70 10.32
N HIS A 154 15.53 -18.72 11.23
CA HIS A 154 16.15 -18.80 12.56
C HIS A 154 15.61 -17.71 13.50
N GLU A 155 15.98 -17.81 14.77
CA GLU A 155 15.43 -17.01 15.88
C GLU A 155 15.62 -15.48 15.78
N LYS A 156 16.47 -14.98 14.88
CA LYS A 156 16.72 -13.54 14.74
C LYS A 156 15.88 -12.92 13.63
N ILE A 157 15.17 -13.71 12.83
CA ILE A 157 14.20 -13.18 11.88
C ILE A 157 13.09 -12.46 12.64
N LYS A 158 12.88 -11.20 12.26
CA LYS A 158 11.86 -10.30 12.81
C LYS A 158 10.82 -9.94 11.76
N HIS A 159 11.21 -9.96 10.49
CA HIS A 159 10.36 -9.57 9.38
C HIS A 159 10.41 -10.68 8.33
N ALA A 160 9.24 -11.22 8.00
CA ALA A 160 9.10 -12.21 6.94
C ALA A 160 8.00 -11.76 5.98
N HIS A 161 8.30 -11.80 4.69
CA HIS A 161 7.38 -11.58 3.58
C HIS A 161 7.56 -12.74 2.61
N LEU A 162 6.59 -13.64 2.56
CA LEU A 162 6.60 -14.79 1.66
C LEU A 162 5.33 -14.74 0.80
N THR A 163 5.47 -14.59 -0.52
CA THR A 163 4.37 -14.87 -1.45
C THR A 163 4.66 -16.16 -2.18
N VAL A 164 3.70 -17.07 -2.20
CA VAL A 164 3.88 -18.42 -2.76
C VAL A 164 3.07 -18.57 -4.04
N THR A 165 3.68 -19.17 -5.06
CA THR A 165 3.07 -19.59 -6.32
C THR A 165 3.17 -21.11 -6.47
N GLY A 166 2.27 -21.72 -7.24
CA GLY A 166 2.30 -23.15 -7.54
C GLY A 166 1.26 -23.99 -6.79
N HIS A 167 0.65 -24.92 -7.53
CA HIS A 167 -0.40 -25.84 -7.09
C HIS A 167 0.07 -27.06 -6.27
N ALA A 168 1.38 -27.31 -6.12
CA ALA A 168 1.86 -28.68 -5.89
C ALA A 168 2.22 -29.07 -4.44
N ALA A 169 2.16 -28.17 -3.44
CA ALA A 169 2.64 -28.53 -2.10
C ALA A 169 1.87 -27.88 -0.93
N PRO A 170 1.95 -28.49 0.28
CA PRO A 170 1.45 -27.88 1.49
C PRO A 170 2.29 -26.66 1.86
N ASN A 171 2.01 -25.51 1.24
CA ASN A 171 2.68 -24.22 1.48
C ASN A 171 2.64 -23.84 2.98
N TRP A 172 1.67 -24.36 3.72
CA TRP A 172 1.57 -24.22 5.16
C TRP A 172 2.76 -24.80 5.96
N LEU A 173 3.49 -25.78 5.43
CA LEU A 173 4.69 -26.32 6.08
C LEU A 173 5.78 -25.25 6.19
N VAL A 174 5.94 -24.43 5.15
CA VAL A 174 6.90 -23.32 5.14
C VAL A 174 6.53 -22.32 6.23
N LEU A 175 5.26 -21.98 6.32
CA LEU A 175 4.74 -21.08 7.35
C LEU A 175 4.93 -21.65 8.77
N GLU A 176 4.59 -22.91 8.99
CA GLU A 176 4.78 -23.58 10.28
C GLU A 176 6.27 -23.61 10.69
N ARG A 177 7.16 -23.91 9.74
CA ARG A 177 8.62 -23.89 9.96
C ARG A 177 9.13 -22.49 10.25
N LEU A 178 8.69 -21.49 9.50
CA LEU A 178 9.03 -20.08 9.74
C LEU A 178 8.68 -19.67 11.16
N ILE A 179 7.45 -19.92 11.59
CA ILE A 179 6.95 -19.51 12.90
C ILE A 179 7.68 -20.25 14.02
N SER A 180 7.84 -21.57 13.89
CA SER A 180 8.51 -22.39 14.90
C SER A 180 10.00 -22.05 15.07
N GLN A 181 10.70 -21.70 13.99
CA GLN A 181 12.12 -21.35 14.02
C GLN A 181 12.38 -19.86 14.28
N SER A 182 11.37 -19.00 14.11
CA SER A 182 11.46 -17.54 14.24
C SER A 182 10.45 -16.99 15.26
N PRO A 183 10.52 -17.37 16.55
CA PRO A 183 9.55 -16.95 17.57
C PRO A 183 9.56 -15.43 17.86
N HIS A 184 10.58 -14.72 17.41
CA HIS A 184 10.73 -13.26 17.55
C HIS A 184 10.18 -12.45 16.36
N LEU A 185 9.38 -13.09 15.48
CA LEU A 185 8.70 -12.40 14.40
C LEU A 185 7.85 -11.23 14.92
N LYS A 186 8.06 -10.08 14.28
CA LYS A 186 7.38 -8.82 14.50
C LYS A 186 6.39 -8.53 13.39
N THR A 187 6.79 -8.79 12.15
CA THR A 187 5.92 -8.67 10.98
C THR A 187 5.93 -9.99 10.22
N LEU A 188 4.73 -10.48 9.92
CA LEU A 188 4.53 -11.67 9.11
C LEU A 188 3.62 -11.30 7.95
N HIS A 189 4.17 -11.35 6.75
CA HIS A 189 3.42 -11.30 5.51
C HIS A 189 3.53 -12.66 4.84
N TYR A 190 2.41 -13.35 4.69
CA TYR A 190 2.33 -14.64 4.03
C TYR A 190 1.11 -14.67 3.10
N TRP A 191 1.34 -14.80 1.80
CA TRP A 191 0.30 -14.80 0.78
C TRP A 191 0.43 -16.00 -0.16
N ASN A 192 -0.69 -16.63 -0.50
CA ASN A 192 -0.70 -17.69 -1.52
C ASN A 192 -1.45 -17.16 -2.75
N LEU A 193 -0.78 -17.14 -3.91
CA LEU A 193 -1.28 -16.48 -5.12
C LEU A 193 -2.21 -17.36 -5.96
N GLU A 194 -2.10 -18.69 -5.82
CA GLU A 194 -2.86 -19.68 -6.58
C GLU A 194 -3.87 -20.41 -5.69
N GLU A 195 -4.55 -19.66 -4.82
CA GLU A 195 -5.51 -20.25 -3.90
C GLU A 195 -6.72 -20.85 -4.64
N GLU A 196 -6.68 -22.15 -4.93
CA GLU A 196 -7.87 -22.92 -5.30
C GLU A 196 -8.81 -23.10 -4.10
N GLU A 197 -10.12 -23.28 -4.35
CA GLU A 197 -11.15 -23.50 -3.31
C GLU A 197 -10.86 -24.71 -2.40
N SER A 198 -10.01 -25.63 -2.85
CA SER A 198 -9.68 -26.89 -2.17
C SER A 198 -8.58 -26.78 -1.10
N SER A 199 -8.05 -25.57 -0.83
CA SER A 199 -6.93 -25.40 0.09
C SER A 199 -7.25 -25.97 1.49
N PRO A 200 -6.37 -26.79 2.09
CA PRO A 200 -6.61 -27.36 3.39
C PRO A 200 -6.72 -26.27 4.46
N LYS A 201 -7.72 -26.40 5.33
CA LYS A 201 -7.89 -25.52 6.50
C LYS A 201 -6.63 -25.55 7.37
N PRO A 202 -6.28 -24.43 8.05
CA PRO A 202 -5.17 -24.43 9.00
C PRO A 202 -5.36 -25.57 10.00
N ASN A 203 -4.31 -26.37 10.16
CA ASN A 203 -4.30 -27.43 11.15
C ASN A 203 -4.07 -26.83 12.56
N GLU A 204 -4.29 -27.65 13.58
CA GLU A 204 -4.09 -27.25 14.98
C GLU A 204 -2.64 -26.81 15.27
N SER A 205 -1.65 -27.38 14.57
CA SER A 205 -0.24 -27.04 14.78
C SER A 205 0.10 -25.61 14.32
N ILE A 206 -0.49 -25.12 13.24
CA ILE A 206 -0.33 -23.73 12.80
C ILE A 206 -0.96 -22.77 13.81
N LEU A 207 -2.17 -23.07 14.32
CA LEU A 207 -2.79 -22.26 15.36
C LEU A 207 -1.89 -22.15 16.60
N GLN A 208 -1.34 -23.28 17.06
CA GLN A 208 -0.39 -23.33 18.18
C GLN A 208 0.91 -22.56 17.86
N ALA A 209 1.39 -22.64 16.62
CA ALA A 209 2.55 -21.89 16.18
C ALA A 209 2.28 -20.37 16.27
N PHE A 210 1.14 -19.90 15.76
CA PHE A 210 0.75 -18.49 15.88
C PHE A 210 0.60 -18.07 17.34
N GLU A 211 0.10 -18.92 18.25
CA GLU A 211 0.05 -18.62 19.68
C GLU A 211 1.43 -18.30 20.27
N SER A 212 2.50 -18.92 19.76
CA SER A 212 3.88 -18.69 20.22
C SER A 212 4.45 -17.32 19.83
N LEU A 213 3.91 -16.65 18.81
CA LEU A 213 4.40 -15.36 18.31
C LEU A 213 4.03 -14.19 19.23
N ARG A 214 4.85 -13.93 20.26
CA ARG A 214 4.53 -12.90 21.28
C ARG A 214 4.76 -11.47 20.83
N PHE A 215 5.64 -11.27 19.85
CA PHE A 215 6.08 -9.94 19.40
C PHE A 215 5.43 -9.49 18.09
N LEU A 216 4.47 -10.28 17.59
CA LEU A 216 3.79 -10.02 16.33
C LEU A 216 2.95 -8.74 16.46
N TRP A 217 3.32 -7.72 15.69
CA TRP A 217 2.60 -6.44 15.64
C TRP A 217 1.93 -6.18 14.29
N ALA A 218 2.35 -6.87 13.23
CA ALA A 218 1.69 -6.83 11.92
C ALA A 218 1.56 -8.23 11.32
N ALA A 219 0.36 -8.59 10.87
CA ALA A 219 0.05 -9.83 10.19
C ALA A 219 -0.70 -9.54 8.89
N LEU A 220 -0.10 -9.87 7.75
CA LEU A 220 -0.71 -9.77 6.43
C LEU A 220 -0.81 -11.21 5.91
N LEU A 221 -1.99 -11.79 5.97
CA LEU A 221 -2.21 -13.23 5.79
C LEU A 221 -3.20 -13.46 4.65
N SER A 222 -2.93 -14.47 3.84
CA SER A 222 -3.85 -14.92 2.81
C SER A 222 -5.25 -15.21 3.38
N PRO A 223 -6.35 -14.78 2.74
CA PRO A 223 -7.71 -14.88 3.30
C PRO A 223 -8.07 -16.30 3.76
N LYS A 224 -7.70 -17.34 3.00
CA LYS A 224 -8.01 -18.74 3.32
C LYS A 224 -7.28 -19.30 4.53
N LEU A 225 -6.17 -18.67 4.94
CA LEU A 225 -5.46 -19.03 6.16
C LEU A 225 -6.19 -18.54 7.41
N VAL A 226 -6.99 -17.48 7.27
CA VAL A 226 -7.58 -16.78 8.41
C VAL A 226 -8.98 -17.29 8.69
N THR A 227 -9.06 -18.35 9.50
CA THR A 227 -10.33 -18.86 10.02
C THR A 227 -10.77 -18.12 11.28
N PRO A 228 -12.04 -18.28 11.72
CA PRO A 228 -12.48 -17.74 13.02
C PRO A 228 -11.61 -18.17 14.21
N GLU A 229 -11.06 -19.38 14.19
CA GLU A 229 -10.13 -19.88 15.21
C GLU A 229 -8.80 -19.12 15.17
N MET A 230 -8.26 -18.87 13.97
CA MET A 230 -7.06 -18.05 13.79
C MET A 230 -7.30 -16.62 14.29
N MET A 231 -8.46 -16.04 13.98
CA MET A 231 -8.87 -14.73 14.50
C MET A 231 -8.89 -14.69 16.02
N LYS A 232 -9.36 -15.75 16.67
CA LYS A 232 -9.33 -15.88 18.14
C LYS A 232 -7.90 -15.98 18.70
N VAL A 233 -6.95 -16.57 17.98
CA VAL A 233 -5.53 -16.59 18.36
C VAL A 233 -4.90 -15.20 18.19
N LEU A 234 -5.15 -14.54 17.06
CA LEU A 234 -4.63 -13.21 16.75
C LEU A 234 -5.20 -12.12 17.67
N SER A 235 -6.45 -12.26 18.11
CA SER A 235 -7.10 -11.31 19.01
C SER A 235 -6.45 -11.21 20.39
N ARG A 236 -5.69 -12.23 20.79
CA ARG A 236 -4.97 -12.29 22.06
C ARG A 236 -3.58 -11.65 21.98
N LYS A 237 -3.15 -11.17 20.81
CA LYS A 237 -1.84 -10.57 20.61
C LYS A 237 -1.86 -9.12 21.09
N PRO A 238 -1.15 -8.80 22.18
CA PRO A 238 -1.26 -7.47 22.82
C PRO A 238 -0.68 -6.36 21.95
N ASP A 239 0.31 -6.69 21.11
CA ASP A 239 1.02 -5.71 20.28
C ASP A 239 0.52 -5.69 18.82
N LEU A 240 -0.50 -6.48 18.45
CA LEU A 240 -1.00 -6.54 17.06
C LEU A 240 -1.72 -5.25 16.69
N LYS A 241 -1.12 -4.47 15.78
CA LYS A 241 -1.62 -3.19 15.28
C LYS A 241 -2.17 -3.25 13.87
N VAL A 242 -1.65 -4.16 13.04
CA VAL A 242 -2.03 -4.31 11.64
C VAL A 242 -2.45 -5.75 11.40
N LEU A 243 -3.67 -5.96 10.92
CA LEU A 243 -4.18 -7.26 10.51
C LEU A 243 -4.84 -7.15 9.14
N TRP A 244 -4.21 -7.71 8.12
CA TRP A 244 -4.76 -7.74 6.77
C TRP A 244 -5.00 -9.18 6.34
N THR A 245 -6.20 -9.44 5.87
CA THR A 245 -6.68 -10.73 5.40
C THR A 245 -7.27 -10.64 4.00
N SER A 246 -7.14 -9.48 3.36
CA SER A 246 -7.70 -9.13 2.06
C SER A 246 -6.58 -8.69 1.10
N PHE A 247 -6.82 -8.81 -0.20
CA PHE A 247 -5.76 -8.59 -1.20
C PHE A 247 -5.34 -7.13 -1.31
N LEU A 248 -6.28 -6.24 -1.02
CA LEU A 248 -6.06 -4.81 -0.94
C LEU A 248 -6.11 -4.37 0.51
N GLY A 249 -5.44 -3.26 0.79
CA GLY A 249 -5.51 -2.59 2.08
C GLY A 249 -5.24 -1.10 1.93
N PRO A 250 -5.44 -0.33 3.00
CA PRO A 250 -5.25 1.12 3.00
C PRO A 250 -3.77 1.48 2.80
N ASP A 251 -3.49 2.48 1.96
CA ASP A 251 -2.13 3.00 1.81
C ASP A 251 -1.74 3.89 2.99
N GLN A 252 -0.95 3.35 3.91
CA GLN A 252 -0.42 4.09 5.05
C GLN A 252 0.69 5.10 4.69
N SER A 253 1.20 5.10 3.45
CA SER A 253 2.35 5.94 3.05
C SER A 253 2.15 7.44 3.35
N GLN A 254 0.89 7.88 3.47
CA GLN A 254 0.53 9.29 3.66
C GLN A 254 0.27 9.67 5.13
N HIS A 255 0.16 8.68 6.02
CA HIS A 255 -0.16 8.92 7.43
C HIS A 255 0.93 8.29 8.30
N LEU A 256 1.79 9.14 8.88
CA LEU A 256 2.54 8.78 10.08
C LEU A 256 1.51 8.21 11.06
N LEU A 257 1.58 6.90 11.35
CA LEU A 257 0.68 6.22 12.26
C LEU A 257 0.49 7.12 13.48
N PRO A 258 -0.71 7.71 13.68
CA PRO A 258 -0.92 8.62 14.78
C PRO A 258 -0.55 7.87 16.04
N LYS A 259 0.18 8.55 16.94
CA LYS A 259 0.58 7.96 18.22
C LYS A 259 -0.72 7.40 18.83
N PRO A 260 -0.79 6.08 19.08
CA PRO A 260 -2.06 5.46 19.42
C PRO A 260 -2.64 6.17 20.63
N PRO A 261 -3.96 6.42 20.66
CA PRO A 261 -4.59 6.99 21.84
C PRO A 261 -4.19 6.11 23.04
N THR A 262 -3.80 6.73 24.15
CA THR A 262 -3.30 6.04 25.35
C THR A 262 -4.37 5.16 26.04
N ILE A 263 -5.52 4.95 25.40
CA ILE A 263 -6.64 4.16 25.89
C ILE A 263 -6.33 2.69 25.60
N THR A 264 -5.78 2.01 26.59
CA THR A 264 -5.69 0.55 26.60
C THR A 264 -7.08 -0.02 26.87
N SER A 265 -7.76 -0.55 25.86
CA SER A 265 -8.96 -1.35 26.08
C SER A 265 -8.55 -2.72 26.60
N SER A 266 -9.24 -3.20 27.63
CA SER A 266 -9.13 -4.59 28.07
C SER A 266 -10.04 -5.43 27.17
N GLY A 267 -9.54 -5.93 26.04
CA GLY A 267 -10.34 -6.71 25.11
C GLY A 267 -9.54 -7.42 24.04
N ALA A 268 -10.24 -8.18 23.19
CA ALA A 268 -9.72 -8.69 21.94
C ALA A 268 -9.15 -7.54 21.10
N PHE A 269 -7.98 -7.74 20.49
CA PHE A 269 -7.35 -6.78 19.58
C PHE A 269 -7.11 -5.40 20.22
N SER A 270 -6.58 -5.38 21.44
CA SER A 270 -6.38 -4.17 22.25
C SER A 270 -5.35 -3.15 21.73
N SER A 271 -4.73 -3.41 20.57
CA SER A 271 -3.80 -2.48 19.90
C SER A 271 -4.10 -2.31 18.41
N LEU A 272 -5.17 -2.93 17.90
CA LEU A 272 -5.43 -3.01 16.46
C LEU A 272 -5.87 -1.64 15.93
N ALA A 273 -5.09 -1.09 15.01
CA ALA A 273 -5.27 0.25 14.45
C ALA A 273 -5.57 0.23 12.94
N ASP A 274 -5.13 -0.82 12.25
CA ASP A 274 -5.37 -1.04 10.82
C ASP A 274 -5.89 -2.47 10.59
N LEU A 275 -7.06 -2.54 9.96
CA LEU A 275 -7.74 -3.79 9.64
C LEU A 275 -8.11 -3.80 8.15
N SER A 276 -7.82 -4.90 7.50
CA SER A 276 -8.20 -5.17 6.11
C SER A 276 -8.79 -6.57 6.05
N ILE A 277 -10.07 -6.70 5.71
CA ILE A 277 -10.82 -7.94 5.92
C ILE A 277 -11.94 -8.11 4.89
N ASP A 278 -12.30 -9.35 4.57
CA ASP A 278 -13.50 -9.62 3.79
C ASP A 278 -14.76 -9.57 4.66
N SER A 279 -15.88 -9.26 4.02
CA SER A 279 -17.16 -9.10 4.70
C SER A 279 -17.70 -10.38 5.36
N ALA A 280 -17.38 -11.56 4.84
CA ALA A 280 -17.87 -12.82 5.40
C ALA A 280 -17.16 -13.12 6.72
N LEU A 281 -15.82 -13.05 6.75
CA LEU A 281 -15.03 -13.25 7.96
C LEU A 281 -15.36 -12.20 9.03
N LEU A 282 -15.56 -10.94 8.62
CA LEU A 282 -15.96 -9.87 9.54
C LEU A 282 -17.31 -10.14 10.22
N LEU A 283 -18.28 -10.70 9.47
CA LEU A 283 -19.60 -11.07 10.00
C LEU A 283 -19.57 -12.36 10.84
N GLU A 284 -18.67 -13.30 10.54
CA GLU A 284 -18.45 -14.50 11.36
C GLU A 284 -17.71 -14.21 12.66
N THR A 285 -16.91 -13.14 12.67
CA THR A 285 -16.09 -12.74 13.83
C THR A 285 -16.34 -11.29 14.25
N PRO A 286 -17.59 -10.91 14.58
CA PRO A 286 -17.94 -9.51 14.87
C PRO A 286 -17.20 -8.94 16.09
N ASP A 287 -16.68 -9.81 16.96
CA ASP A 287 -15.85 -9.43 18.10
C ASP A 287 -14.58 -8.66 17.72
N ILE A 288 -14.11 -8.76 16.47
CA ILE A 288 -13.00 -7.94 15.98
C ILE A 288 -13.31 -6.45 16.05
N LEU A 289 -14.58 -6.07 15.88
CA LEU A 289 -15.02 -4.69 15.98
C LEU A 289 -15.10 -4.19 17.42
N ASN A 290 -14.83 -5.04 18.43
CA ASN A 290 -14.55 -4.57 19.78
C ASN A 290 -13.23 -3.76 19.84
N ALA A 291 -12.33 -3.93 18.85
CA ALA A 291 -11.20 -3.04 18.62
C ALA A 291 -11.61 -1.67 18.06
N GLY A 292 -12.87 -1.49 17.68
CA GLY A 292 -13.38 -0.32 16.97
C GLY A 292 -12.92 1.03 17.52
N PRO A 293 -12.89 1.27 18.84
CA PRO A 293 -12.39 2.52 19.40
C PRO A 293 -10.91 2.82 19.08
N GLN A 294 -10.13 1.84 18.67
CA GLN A 294 -8.72 1.99 18.30
C GLN A 294 -8.48 1.95 16.79
N LEU A 295 -9.42 1.39 16.03
CA LEU A 295 -9.33 1.32 14.57
C LEU A 295 -9.29 2.73 13.99
N THR A 296 -8.19 3.02 13.31
CA THR A 296 -7.98 4.26 12.56
C THR A 296 -8.12 4.05 11.07
N SER A 297 -7.91 2.82 10.59
CA SER A 297 -8.00 2.44 9.20
C SER A 297 -8.74 1.12 9.06
N LEU A 298 -9.72 1.07 8.16
CA LEU A 298 -10.54 -0.08 7.88
C LEU A 298 -10.74 -0.25 6.38
N HIS A 299 -10.41 -1.42 5.88
CA HIS A 299 -10.69 -1.84 4.53
C HIS A 299 -11.58 -3.09 4.54
N ILE A 300 -12.62 -3.07 3.72
CA ILE A 300 -13.61 -4.15 3.62
C ILE A 300 -13.77 -4.57 2.16
N GLU A 301 -13.48 -5.84 1.86
CA GLU A 301 -13.86 -6.47 0.60
C GLU A 301 -15.26 -7.10 0.75
N LEU A 302 -16.23 -6.60 0.00
CA LEU A 302 -17.63 -7.05 0.04
C LEU A 302 -17.89 -8.10 -1.03
N LEU A 303 -18.35 -9.29 -0.60
CA LEU A 303 -18.78 -10.39 -1.48
C LEU A 303 -20.23 -10.21 -2.00
N GLY A 304 -20.87 -9.07 -1.69
CA GLY A 304 -22.25 -8.76 -2.05
C GLY A 304 -22.75 -7.45 -1.44
N MET A 305 -23.85 -6.91 -1.97
CA MET A 305 -24.39 -5.59 -1.57
C MET A 305 -25.56 -5.65 -0.58
N ASP A 306 -26.17 -6.82 -0.38
CA ASP A 306 -27.35 -7.02 0.47
C ASP A 306 -27.08 -6.70 1.95
N ARG A 307 -25.83 -6.86 2.40
CA ARG A 307 -25.43 -6.63 3.79
C ARG A 307 -24.67 -5.33 4.01
N THR A 308 -24.47 -4.51 2.97
CA THR A 308 -23.65 -3.30 3.05
C THR A 308 -24.17 -2.34 4.11
N HIS A 309 -25.47 -2.05 4.13
CA HIS A 309 -26.06 -1.16 5.13
C HIS A 309 -25.81 -1.68 6.56
N SER A 310 -26.19 -2.92 6.85
CA SER A 310 -26.05 -3.51 8.19
C SER A 310 -24.59 -3.55 8.66
N LEU A 311 -23.66 -3.85 7.75
CA LEU A 311 -22.25 -3.85 8.04
C LEU A 311 -21.72 -2.44 8.35
N LEU A 312 -22.08 -1.46 7.52
CA LEU A 312 -21.68 -0.07 7.71
C LEU A 312 -22.32 0.55 8.96
N SER A 313 -23.53 0.14 9.34
CA SER A 313 -24.12 0.46 10.64
C SER A 313 -23.24 -0.05 11.78
N LEU A 314 -22.86 -1.32 11.76
CA LEU A 314 -22.01 -1.90 12.79
C LEU A 314 -20.64 -1.21 12.88
N VAL A 315 -20.03 -0.89 11.73
CA VAL A 315 -18.78 -0.12 11.66
C VAL A 315 -18.96 1.26 12.29
N SER A 316 -20.03 1.99 11.92
CA SER A 316 -20.28 3.34 12.42
C SER A 316 -20.50 3.39 13.93
N GLU A 317 -21.14 2.36 14.50
CA GLU A 317 -21.42 2.26 15.94
C GLU A 317 -20.16 1.95 16.76
N ARG A 318 -19.25 1.14 16.19
CA ARG A 318 -18.10 0.59 16.93
C ARG A 318 -16.79 1.34 16.65
N CYS A 319 -16.61 1.85 15.44
CA CYS A 319 -15.35 2.40 14.95
C CYS A 319 -15.38 3.93 14.87
N THR A 320 -15.67 4.60 15.98
CA THR A 320 -15.91 6.05 16.01
C THR A 320 -14.67 6.91 15.76
N ASN A 321 -13.47 6.33 15.88
CA ASN A 321 -12.18 7.01 15.66
C ASN A 321 -11.60 6.77 14.26
N LEU A 322 -12.39 6.19 13.35
CA LEU A 322 -11.95 5.84 12.02
C LEU A 322 -11.58 7.09 11.21
N ARG A 323 -10.38 7.08 10.62
CA ARG A 323 -9.84 8.13 9.74
C ARG A 323 -9.81 7.69 8.29
N SER A 324 -9.63 6.40 8.04
CA SER A 324 -9.66 5.85 6.69
C SER A 324 -10.65 4.71 6.63
N LEU A 325 -11.61 4.80 5.71
CA LEU A 325 -12.56 3.74 5.39
C LEU A 325 -12.49 3.45 3.90
N SER A 326 -12.29 2.19 3.56
CA SER A 326 -12.39 1.72 2.18
C SER A 326 -13.28 0.50 2.08
N VAL A 327 -14.13 0.49 1.05
CA VAL A 327 -15.11 -0.55 0.79
C VAL A 327 -15.04 -0.87 -0.70
N ILE A 328 -14.70 -2.11 -1.04
CA ILE A 328 -14.60 -2.56 -2.45
C ILE A 328 -15.56 -3.71 -2.66
N PHE A 329 -16.35 -3.61 -3.73
CA PHE A 329 -17.23 -4.69 -4.17
C PHE A 329 -16.46 -5.61 -5.12
N GLU A 330 -16.44 -6.91 -4.82
CA GLU A 330 -15.78 -7.90 -5.67
C GLU A 330 -16.46 -7.99 -7.05
N LYS A 331 -15.67 -8.12 -8.11
CA LYS A 331 -16.16 -8.03 -9.50
C LYS A 331 -16.92 -9.26 -9.97
N ASP A 332 -16.60 -10.42 -9.40
CA ASP A 332 -17.08 -11.71 -9.90
C ASP A 332 -18.52 -12.02 -9.44
N HIS A 333 -19.04 -11.21 -8.52
CA HIS A 333 -20.42 -11.27 -8.07
C HIS A 333 -21.16 -10.06 -8.67
N GLU A 334 -21.80 -10.22 -9.83
CA GLU A 334 -22.64 -9.18 -10.41
C GLU A 334 -23.65 -8.69 -9.37
N PRO A 335 -23.53 -7.45 -8.86
CA PRO A 335 -24.41 -7.00 -7.81
C PRO A 335 -25.80 -6.73 -8.42
N PRO A 336 -26.88 -7.30 -7.87
CA PRO A 336 -28.23 -7.03 -8.37
C PRO A 336 -28.69 -5.59 -8.09
N THR A 337 -27.98 -4.86 -7.23
CA THR A 337 -28.38 -3.54 -6.71
C THR A 337 -27.22 -2.57 -6.86
N ALA A 338 -27.47 -1.36 -7.37
CA ALA A 338 -26.44 -0.32 -7.43
C ALA A 338 -26.18 0.31 -6.05
N PHE A 339 -24.96 0.83 -5.85
CA PHE A 339 -24.61 1.58 -4.64
C PHE A 339 -25.50 2.83 -4.48
N SER A 340 -26.08 3.04 -3.31
CA SER A 340 -27.05 4.11 -3.06
C SER A 340 -26.81 4.85 -1.74
N MET A 341 -27.54 5.95 -1.54
CA MET A 341 -27.42 6.77 -0.33
C MET A 341 -27.78 6.00 0.96
N ASP A 342 -28.73 5.07 0.90
CA ASP A 342 -29.11 4.26 2.05
C ASP A 342 -27.92 3.44 2.58
N MET A 343 -27.06 2.96 1.68
CA MET A 343 -25.89 2.17 2.07
C MET A 343 -24.84 3.00 2.81
N ILE A 344 -24.64 4.28 2.45
CA ILE A 344 -23.62 5.15 3.04
C ILE A 344 -24.12 5.92 4.27
N GLU A 345 -25.44 6.06 4.43
CA GLU A 345 -26.04 6.84 5.52
C GLU A 345 -25.48 6.50 6.92
N PRO A 346 -25.27 5.23 7.29
CA PRO A 346 -24.80 4.90 8.63
C PRO A 346 -23.42 5.51 8.96
N ILE A 347 -22.51 5.61 7.99
CA ILE A 347 -21.15 6.11 8.24
C ILE A 347 -21.05 7.64 8.28
N LEU A 348 -22.12 8.38 7.97
CA LEU A 348 -22.11 9.85 8.02
C LEU A 348 -21.86 10.42 9.43
N VAL A 349 -21.97 9.60 10.47
CA VAL A 349 -21.66 9.96 11.86
C VAL A 349 -20.14 10.03 12.12
N LEU A 350 -19.31 9.46 11.26
CA LEU A 350 -17.85 9.38 11.41
C LEU A 350 -17.17 10.72 11.05
N LYS A 351 -17.23 11.69 11.97
CA LYS A 351 -16.73 13.06 11.72
C LYS A 351 -15.22 13.18 11.58
N ALA A 352 -14.46 12.19 12.05
CA ALA A 352 -13.00 12.15 11.96
C ALA A 352 -12.47 11.56 10.65
N LEU A 353 -13.35 11.17 9.73
CA LEU A 353 -12.97 10.52 8.48
C LEU A 353 -12.21 11.48 7.56
N GLU A 354 -10.96 11.11 7.23
CA GLU A 354 -10.06 11.81 6.32
C GLU A 354 -10.03 11.17 4.93
N THR A 355 -10.16 9.85 4.86
CA THR A 355 -10.16 9.08 3.61
C THR A 355 -11.39 8.19 3.54
N LEU A 356 -12.14 8.32 2.45
CA LEU A 356 -13.27 7.47 2.11
C LEU A 356 -13.10 6.95 0.69
N VAL A 357 -13.10 5.64 0.51
CA VAL A 357 -13.05 4.99 -0.81
C VAL A 357 -14.17 3.96 -0.89
N ILE A 358 -15.07 4.10 -1.86
CA ILE A 358 -16.14 3.16 -2.14
C ILE A 358 -16.07 2.79 -3.62
N GLU A 359 -15.71 1.54 -3.92
CA GLU A 359 -15.48 1.08 -5.28
C GLU A 359 -16.45 0.00 -5.72
N SER A 360 -17.35 0.34 -6.65
CA SER A 360 -18.20 -0.59 -7.39
C SER A 360 -17.88 -0.57 -8.88
N SER A 361 -18.09 -1.70 -9.56
CA SER A 361 -18.05 -1.78 -11.03
C SER A 361 -19.25 -1.08 -11.69
N THR A 362 -20.34 -0.87 -10.95
CA THR A 362 -21.58 -0.26 -11.45
C THR A 362 -21.71 1.21 -11.02
N PRO A 363 -22.27 2.09 -11.88
CA PRO A 363 -22.50 3.48 -11.50
C PRO A 363 -23.41 3.60 -10.28
N PRO A 364 -23.11 4.50 -9.32
CA PRO A 364 -23.91 4.67 -8.13
C PRO A 364 -25.23 5.41 -8.46
N VAL A 365 -26.24 5.16 -7.64
CA VAL A 365 -27.53 5.85 -7.66
C VAL A 365 -27.52 6.91 -6.57
N LEU A 366 -27.01 8.09 -6.92
CA LEU A 366 -26.82 9.24 -6.02
C LEU A 366 -27.22 10.52 -6.73
N SER A 367 -27.80 11.47 -6.00
CA SER A 367 -28.12 12.82 -6.50
C SER A 367 -27.14 13.86 -5.99
N ASP A 368 -27.22 15.09 -6.51
CA ASP A 368 -26.43 16.22 -5.99
C ASP A 368 -26.74 16.51 -4.52
N LEU A 369 -27.99 16.28 -4.07
CA LEU A 369 -28.39 16.43 -2.66
C LEU A 369 -27.72 15.38 -1.76
N ASP A 370 -27.53 14.17 -2.28
CA ASP A 370 -26.83 13.11 -1.55
C ASP A 370 -25.35 13.47 -1.38
N ILE A 371 -24.72 14.01 -2.43
CA ILE A 371 -23.34 14.53 -2.34
C ILE A 371 -23.25 15.70 -1.35
N GLU A 372 -24.24 16.61 -1.32
CA GLU A 372 -24.28 17.66 -0.31
C GLU A 372 -24.32 17.08 1.11
N LYS A 373 -25.20 16.12 1.37
CA LYS A 373 -25.33 15.45 2.67
C LYS A 373 -24.03 14.75 3.08
N ILE A 374 -23.37 14.07 2.14
CA ILE A 374 -22.08 13.40 2.36
C ILE A 374 -20.99 14.43 2.73
N THR A 375 -20.86 15.49 1.93
CA THR A 375 -19.78 16.47 2.11
C THR A 375 -19.92 17.30 3.38
N ILE A 376 -21.14 17.64 3.80
CA ILE A 376 -21.41 18.27 5.11
C ILE A 376 -21.06 17.33 6.26
N SER A 377 -21.24 16.03 6.05
CA SER A 377 -21.05 15.04 7.11
C SER A 377 -19.58 14.76 7.42
N PHE A 378 -18.66 15.00 6.48
CA PHE A 378 -17.23 14.70 6.61
C PHE A 378 -16.37 15.98 6.54
N PRO A 379 -16.34 16.79 7.61
CA PRO A 379 -15.60 18.07 7.61
C PRO A 379 -14.08 17.89 7.50
N GLU A 380 -13.56 16.73 7.93
CA GLU A 380 -12.14 16.40 7.94
C GLU A 380 -11.65 15.71 6.66
N ILE A 381 -12.53 15.52 5.67
CA ILE A 381 -12.23 14.74 4.48
C ILE A 381 -11.12 15.38 3.64
N ARG A 382 -10.16 14.54 3.26
CA ARG A 382 -9.00 14.85 2.42
C ARG A 382 -9.04 14.07 1.11
N HIS A 383 -9.52 12.83 1.17
CA HIS A 383 -9.63 11.94 0.02
C HIS A 383 -11.03 11.33 0.00
N ILE A 384 -11.81 11.56 -1.06
CA ILE A 384 -13.14 10.96 -1.22
C ILE A 384 -13.32 10.36 -2.61
N GLU A 385 -13.51 9.05 -2.66
CA GLU A 385 -13.74 8.32 -3.90
C GLU A 385 -15.05 7.52 -3.79
N ILE A 386 -16.02 7.82 -4.65
CA ILE A 386 -17.30 7.12 -4.75
C ILE A 386 -17.48 6.65 -6.19
N CYS A 387 -17.07 5.42 -6.43
CA CYS A 387 -17.17 4.70 -7.69
C CYS A 387 -16.63 5.46 -8.93
N PRO A 388 -15.56 6.30 -8.87
CA PRO A 388 -15.06 7.04 -10.04
C PRO A 388 -14.65 6.14 -11.23
N ARG A 389 -14.50 4.84 -10.96
CA ARG A 389 -14.08 3.80 -11.90
C ARG A 389 -15.20 2.88 -12.36
N ALA A 390 -16.44 3.15 -11.97
CA ALA A 390 -17.60 2.42 -12.46
C ALA A 390 -17.72 2.47 -13.98
N ILE A 391 -18.28 1.42 -14.57
CA ILE A 391 -18.39 1.16 -16.01
C ILE A 391 -19.87 0.97 -16.34
N GLY A 392 -20.27 1.46 -17.51
CA GLY A 392 -21.63 1.29 -18.03
C GLY A 392 -22.49 2.53 -17.91
N LEU A 393 -23.76 2.37 -18.30
CA LEU A 393 -24.77 3.42 -18.24
C LEU A 393 -25.43 3.49 -16.87
N MET A 394 -25.88 4.69 -16.52
CA MET A 394 -26.54 4.98 -15.25
C MET A 394 -28.01 4.51 -15.30
N HIS A 395 -28.49 3.92 -14.20
CA HIS A 395 -29.86 3.43 -14.07
C HIS A 395 -30.64 4.18 -12.96
N GLY A 396 -30.45 5.49 -12.85
CA GLY A 396 -31.11 6.31 -11.83
C GLY A 396 -30.53 7.72 -11.73
N PRO A 397 -30.85 8.46 -10.66
CA PRO A 397 -30.16 9.71 -10.31
C PRO A 397 -28.65 9.52 -10.30
N CYS A 398 -27.92 10.49 -10.86
CA CYS A 398 -26.47 10.55 -10.82
C CYS A 398 -26.04 11.98 -10.44
N PRO A 399 -24.96 12.16 -9.65
CA PRO A 399 -24.44 13.49 -9.38
C PRO A 399 -24.04 14.17 -10.69
N THR A 400 -24.37 15.44 -10.82
CA THR A 400 -23.96 16.24 -11.96
C THR A 400 -22.62 16.91 -11.68
N ILE A 401 -21.99 17.49 -12.71
CA ILE A 401 -20.78 18.31 -12.51
C ILE A 401 -21.01 19.55 -11.62
N ALA A 402 -22.27 19.94 -11.36
CA ALA A 402 -22.59 21.00 -10.42
C ALA A 402 -22.24 20.64 -8.97
N CYS A 403 -22.21 19.34 -8.62
CA CYS A 403 -21.86 18.88 -7.27
C CYS A 403 -20.43 19.28 -6.84
N LEU A 404 -19.55 19.61 -7.80
CA LEU A 404 -18.20 20.11 -7.50
C LEU A 404 -18.20 21.40 -6.66
N ALA A 405 -19.24 22.24 -6.80
CA ALA A 405 -19.39 23.42 -5.96
C ALA A 405 -19.65 23.05 -4.49
N LEU A 406 -20.38 21.96 -4.24
CA LEU A 406 -20.67 21.45 -2.89
C LEU A 406 -19.40 20.93 -2.22
N LEU A 407 -18.57 20.18 -2.97
CA LEU A 407 -17.25 19.73 -2.49
C LEU A 407 -16.34 20.90 -2.13
N ALA A 408 -16.23 21.90 -3.02
CA ALA A 408 -15.41 23.08 -2.78
C ALA A 408 -15.89 23.89 -1.55
N ARG A 409 -17.21 23.93 -1.35
CA ARG A 409 -17.84 24.64 -0.23
C ARG A 409 -17.64 23.94 1.11
N ASN A 410 -17.81 22.62 1.16
CA ASN A 410 -17.93 21.88 2.41
C ASN A 410 -16.62 21.19 2.83
N CYS A 411 -15.73 20.87 1.88
CA CYS A 411 -14.53 20.06 2.13
C CYS A 411 -13.25 20.90 2.02
N HIS A 412 -12.97 21.71 3.04
CA HIS A 412 -11.84 22.65 3.02
C HIS A 412 -10.45 22.01 3.11
N LYS A 413 -10.35 20.74 3.52
CA LYS A 413 -9.09 19.98 3.62
C LYS A 413 -8.86 19.05 2.42
N LEU A 414 -9.72 19.11 1.41
CA LEU A 414 -9.71 18.20 0.29
C LEU A 414 -8.38 18.26 -0.48
N ILE A 415 -7.81 17.09 -0.75
CA ILE A 415 -6.58 16.87 -1.52
C ILE A 415 -6.92 16.14 -2.81
N SER A 416 -7.74 15.10 -2.75
CA SER A 416 -8.27 14.45 -3.96
C SER A 416 -9.72 14.06 -3.81
N PHE A 417 -10.42 13.97 -4.94
CA PHE A 417 -11.74 13.35 -4.99
C PHE A 417 -11.94 12.59 -6.29
N GLY A 418 -12.84 11.62 -6.31
CA GLY A 418 -13.32 10.97 -7.51
C GLY A 418 -14.76 10.51 -7.30
N ILE A 419 -15.70 11.05 -8.06
CA ILE A 419 -17.10 10.65 -7.97
C ILE A 419 -17.57 10.35 -9.39
N TYR A 420 -18.24 9.22 -9.57
CA TYR A 420 -18.93 8.96 -10.83
C TYR A 420 -20.02 10.02 -11.02
N LEU A 421 -20.00 10.73 -12.15
CA LEU A 421 -20.88 11.87 -12.38
C LEU A 421 -21.36 11.96 -13.83
N ASP A 422 -22.43 12.72 -14.03
CA ASP A 422 -22.91 13.16 -15.33
C ASP A 422 -22.43 14.59 -15.63
N ALA A 423 -21.49 14.71 -16.57
CA ALA A 423 -20.94 15.97 -17.07
C ALA A 423 -21.55 16.41 -18.42
N VAL A 424 -22.70 15.88 -18.82
CA VAL A 424 -23.39 16.30 -20.06
C VAL A 424 -24.02 17.68 -19.89
N SER A 425 -24.63 17.94 -18.72
CA SER A 425 -25.40 19.15 -18.47
C SER A 425 -24.54 20.22 -17.80
N ILE A 426 -23.73 20.94 -18.59
CA ILE A 426 -23.02 22.13 -18.12
C ILE A 426 -23.92 23.33 -18.38
N SER A 427 -24.42 23.96 -17.31
CA SER A 427 -25.19 25.20 -17.44
C SER A 427 -24.28 26.31 -18.00
N HIS A 428 -24.38 26.57 -19.31
CA HIS A 428 -23.62 27.60 -20.03
C HIS A 428 -23.93 29.05 -19.58
N HIS A 429 -24.77 29.25 -18.56
CA HIS A 429 -25.49 30.51 -18.34
C HIS A 429 -25.18 31.24 -17.04
N THR A 430 -24.23 30.81 -16.20
CA THR A 430 -23.92 31.57 -14.98
C THR A 430 -22.68 32.44 -15.22
N PRO A 431 -22.83 33.77 -15.43
CA PRO A 431 -21.69 34.66 -15.57
C PRO A 431 -20.74 34.52 -14.38
N LEU A 432 -19.44 34.71 -14.64
CA LEU A 432 -18.27 34.64 -13.75
C LEU A 432 -18.34 35.55 -12.48
N ILE A 433 -19.48 36.18 -12.24
CA ILE A 433 -19.65 37.32 -11.33
C ILE A 433 -20.53 36.87 -10.18
N GLN A 434 -19.92 36.27 -9.15
CA GLN A 434 -20.29 36.27 -7.71
C GLN A 434 -19.86 34.96 -7.04
N ASP A 435 -18.77 35.03 -6.28
CA ASP A 435 -18.49 34.22 -5.08
C ASP A 435 -18.63 32.70 -5.21
N GLN A 436 -18.25 32.15 -6.36
CA GLN A 436 -18.34 30.72 -6.62
C GLN A 436 -17.18 30.00 -5.93
N TYR A 437 -17.54 29.18 -4.95
CA TYR A 437 -16.67 28.30 -4.16
C TYR A 437 -15.50 27.72 -4.97
N THR A 438 -14.29 28.15 -4.65
CA THR A 438 -13.05 27.57 -5.20
C THR A 438 -12.56 26.45 -4.33
N PHE A 439 -11.99 25.41 -4.95
CA PHE A 439 -11.35 24.33 -4.21
C PHE A 439 -10.19 24.86 -3.37
N PRO A 440 -9.91 24.24 -2.21
CA PRO A 440 -8.83 24.68 -1.33
C PRO A 440 -7.47 24.58 -2.03
N PRO A 441 -6.47 25.39 -1.65
CA PRO A 441 -5.11 25.30 -2.18
C PRO A 441 -4.42 23.97 -1.93
N SER A 442 -4.97 23.10 -1.08
CA SER A 442 -4.51 21.72 -0.86
C SER A 442 -4.96 20.76 -1.96
N PHE A 443 -6.00 21.10 -2.73
CA PHE A 443 -6.56 20.21 -3.75
C PHE A 443 -5.57 19.95 -4.89
N ARG A 444 -5.43 18.67 -5.29
CA ARG A 444 -4.43 18.18 -6.26
C ARG A 444 -5.04 17.33 -7.36
N THR A 445 -5.97 16.44 -7.07
CA THR A 445 -6.36 15.42 -8.05
C THR A 445 -7.86 15.19 -8.08
N MET A 446 -8.44 15.26 -9.27
CA MET A 446 -9.75 14.71 -9.58
C MET A 446 -9.56 13.36 -10.28
N HIS A 447 -10.13 12.29 -9.74
CA HIS A 447 -10.10 10.95 -10.31
C HIS A 447 -11.38 10.69 -11.11
N VAL A 448 -11.22 10.27 -12.37
CA VAL A 448 -12.31 9.90 -13.27
C VAL A 448 -11.86 8.77 -14.17
N LEU A 449 -12.77 7.89 -14.58
CA LEU A 449 -12.49 6.90 -15.63
C LEU A 449 -13.54 6.94 -16.72
N CYS A 450 -14.78 6.55 -16.40
CA CYS A 450 -15.86 6.37 -17.38
C CYS A 450 -17.10 7.23 -17.06
N SER A 451 -16.96 8.28 -16.24
CA SER A 451 -18.04 9.23 -15.96
C SER A 451 -18.59 9.81 -17.27
N ARG A 452 -19.91 9.96 -17.38
CA ARG A 452 -20.54 10.43 -18.61
C ARG A 452 -20.13 11.87 -18.93
N ILE A 453 -19.80 12.15 -20.19
CA ILE A 453 -19.35 13.47 -20.65
C ILE A 453 -19.80 13.68 -22.11
N ALA A 454 -20.17 14.91 -22.48
CA ALA A 454 -20.57 15.26 -23.85
C ALA A 454 -19.60 16.21 -24.56
N ASP A 455 -18.99 17.16 -23.84
CA ASP A 455 -18.07 18.14 -24.42
C ASP A 455 -16.80 18.29 -23.55
N PRO A 456 -15.66 17.73 -23.98
CA PRO A 456 -14.39 17.84 -23.25
C PRO A 456 -13.91 19.27 -23.06
N CYS A 457 -14.20 20.18 -24.00
CA CYS A 457 -13.77 21.57 -23.94
C CYS A 457 -14.57 22.33 -22.88
N ALA A 458 -15.90 22.22 -22.92
CA ALA A 458 -16.77 22.88 -21.95
C ALA A 458 -16.52 22.37 -20.52
N VAL A 459 -16.26 21.06 -20.34
CA VAL A 459 -15.84 20.51 -19.03
C VAL A 459 -14.49 21.09 -18.61
N ALA A 460 -13.49 21.11 -19.49
CA ALA A 460 -12.17 21.64 -19.16
C ALA A 460 -12.24 23.13 -18.75
N ASP A 461 -13.02 23.95 -19.45
CA ASP A 461 -13.25 25.35 -19.10
C ASP A 461 -13.94 25.49 -17.73
N TYR A 462 -14.98 24.68 -17.49
CA TYR A 462 -15.66 24.63 -16.20
C TYR A 462 -14.69 24.28 -15.05
N LEU A 463 -13.85 23.25 -15.23
CA LEU A 463 -12.86 22.84 -14.24
C LEU A 463 -11.75 23.89 -14.06
N ALA A 464 -11.26 24.50 -15.13
CA ALA A 464 -10.26 25.56 -15.09
C ALA A 464 -10.74 26.76 -14.26
N SER A 465 -12.04 27.07 -14.32
CA SER A 465 -12.63 28.12 -13.50
C SER A 465 -12.71 27.79 -12.01
N ARG A 466 -12.54 26.54 -11.57
CA ARG A 466 -12.73 26.14 -10.16
C ARG A 466 -11.49 25.55 -9.50
N PHE A 467 -10.63 24.91 -10.27
CA PHE A 467 -9.47 24.19 -9.74
C PHE A 467 -8.24 25.10 -9.54
N PRO A 468 -7.47 24.94 -8.43
CA PRO A 468 -6.18 25.61 -8.23
C PRO A 468 -5.19 25.21 -9.33
N ALA A 469 -4.29 26.08 -9.77
CA ALA A 469 -3.45 25.84 -10.96
C ALA A 469 -2.72 24.48 -11.05
N ASN A 470 -2.32 23.91 -9.91
CA ASN A 470 -1.60 22.64 -9.84
C ASN A 470 -2.50 21.40 -9.79
N ALA A 471 -3.82 21.57 -9.69
CA ALA A 471 -4.73 20.44 -9.69
C ALA A 471 -4.88 19.81 -11.08
N LYS A 472 -4.94 18.49 -11.13
CA LYS A 472 -5.00 17.68 -12.35
C LYS A 472 -6.22 16.75 -12.36
N VAL A 473 -6.61 16.33 -13.56
CA VAL A 473 -7.53 15.22 -13.78
C VAL A 473 -6.69 13.97 -14.03
N THR A 474 -6.87 12.93 -13.24
CA THR A 474 -6.17 11.64 -13.38
C THR A 474 -7.19 10.58 -13.78
N LEU A 475 -6.78 9.72 -14.71
CA LEU A 475 -7.49 8.49 -15.03
C LEU A 475 -6.72 7.33 -14.42
N SER A 476 -7.37 6.52 -13.60
CA SER A 476 -6.78 5.34 -12.95
C SER A 476 -7.78 4.20 -12.93
N ARG A 477 -7.29 2.96 -12.86
CA ARG A 477 -8.11 1.75 -12.76
C ARG A 477 -8.28 1.23 -11.33
N TYR A 478 -7.57 1.86 -10.40
CA TYR A 478 -7.59 1.60 -8.97
C TYR A 478 -7.45 2.92 -8.19
N SER A 479 -7.67 2.88 -6.88
CA SER A 479 -7.47 4.03 -6.00
C SER A 479 -6.01 4.16 -5.58
N GLU A 480 -5.44 5.37 -5.66
CA GLU A 480 -4.10 5.66 -5.12
C GLU A 480 -4.08 5.62 -3.57
N GLN A 481 -5.25 5.49 -2.93
CA GLN A 481 -5.40 5.36 -1.47
C GLN A 481 -5.34 3.90 -1.00
N LEU A 482 -5.19 2.97 -1.94
CA LEU A 482 -5.10 1.54 -1.68
C LEU A 482 -3.77 1.01 -2.14
N ARG A 483 -3.26 0.00 -1.43
CA ARG A 483 -2.11 -0.79 -1.86
C ARG A 483 -2.47 -2.26 -1.88
N SER A 484 -1.83 -3.00 -2.76
CA SER A 484 -1.91 -4.45 -2.74
C SER A 484 -0.90 -5.01 -1.76
N VAL A 485 -1.27 -6.15 -1.19
CA VAL A 485 -0.44 -6.89 -0.26
C VAL A 485 0.73 -7.58 -0.96
N SER A 486 0.46 -8.28 -2.07
CA SER A 486 1.42 -9.21 -2.68
C SER A 486 2.10 -8.70 -3.95
N HIS A 487 1.51 -7.75 -4.67
CA HIS A 487 2.03 -7.31 -5.96
C HIS A 487 1.98 -5.79 -6.13
N PRO A 488 2.75 -5.22 -7.07
CA PRO A 488 2.48 -3.88 -7.55
C PRO A 488 1.02 -3.82 -8.02
N ILE A 489 0.23 -2.88 -7.50
CA ILE A 489 -1.21 -2.79 -7.80
C ILE A 489 -1.48 -2.68 -9.32
N ASP A 490 -0.54 -2.11 -10.07
CA ASP A 490 -0.57 -2.00 -11.54
C ASP A 490 -0.64 -3.34 -12.28
N THR A 491 -0.23 -4.46 -11.67
CA THR A 491 -0.31 -5.78 -12.31
C THR A 491 -1.68 -6.43 -12.18
N LEU A 492 -2.48 -6.00 -11.19
CA LEU A 492 -3.80 -6.55 -10.88
C LEU A 492 -4.90 -5.94 -11.74
N TYR A 493 -4.67 -4.71 -12.17
CA TYR A 493 -5.61 -3.96 -12.99
C TYR A 493 -5.04 -3.84 -14.40
N ALA A 494 -5.91 -3.96 -15.40
CA ALA A 494 -5.49 -3.66 -16.77
C ALA A 494 -4.98 -2.20 -16.84
N PRO A 495 -4.03 -1.88 -17.74
CA PRO A 495 -3.62 -0.49 -17.97
C PRO A 495 -4.83 0.41 -18.24
N VAL A 496 -4.72 1.71 -17.93
CA VAL A 496 -5.82 2.68 -18.10
C VAL A 496 -6.29 2.73 -19.56
N GLU A 497 -5.37 2.60 -20.50
CA GLU A 497 -5.58 2.59 -21.95
C GLU A 497 -6.20 1.28 -22.45
N SER A 498 -6.16 0.20 -21.66
CA SER A 498 -6.73 -1.09 -22.05
C SER A 498 -8.25 -1.01 -22.12
N ASP A 499 -8.86 -1.58 -23.16
CA ASP A 499 -10.32 -1.69 -23.31
C ASP A 499 -10.90 -2.92 -22.59
N LYS A 500 -10.03 -3.77 -21.99
CA LYS A 500 -10.45 -4.99 -21.29
C LYS A 500 -11.50 -4.65 -20.21
N GLY A 501 -12.65 -5.33 -20.30
CA GLY A 501 -13.75 -5.22 -19.34
C GLY A 501 -14.56 -3.92 -19.43
N MET A 502 -14.47 -3.14 -20.52
CA MET A 502 -15.29 -1.94 -20.73
C MET A 502 -16.24 -2.10 -21.92
N ASP A 503 -17.45 -1.56 -21.79
CA ASP A 503 -18.38 -1.41 -22.90
C ASP A 503 -18.00 -0.23 -23.82
N HIS A 504 -18.63 -0.16 -24.99
CA HIS A 504 -18.37 0.89 -25.98
C HIS A 504 -18.59 2.33 -25.47
N SER A 505 -19.61 2.55 -24.64
CA SER A 505 -19.89 3.88 -24.09
C SER A 505 -18.83 4.28 -23.08
N SER A 506 -18.41 3.35 -22.21
CA SER A 506 -17.34 3.54 -21.25
C SER A 506 -16.00 3.86 -21.91
N ILE A 507 -15.64 3.15 -22.99
CA ILE A 507 -14.45 3.45 -23.80
C ILE A 507 -14.52 4.88 -24.37
N HIS A 508 -15.69 5.25 -24.91
CA HIS A 508 -15.90 6.59 -25.44
C HIS A 508 -15.75 7.68 -24.37
N PHE A 509 -16.40 7.54 -23.22
CA PHE A 509 -16.29 8.49 -22.11
C PHE A 509 -14.86 8.59 -21.57
N ARG A 510 -14.14 7.48 -21.42
CA ARG A 510 -12.72 7.49 -21.04
C ARG A 510 -11.88 8.34 -21.98
N ASN A 511 -12.05 8.16 -23.29
CA ASN A 511 -11.29 8.92 -24.29
C ASN A 511 -11.61 10.43 -24.21
N MET A 512 -12.86 10.79 -23.97
CA MET A 512 -13.26 12.18 -23.76
C MET A 512 -12.68 12.79 -22.47
N TRP A 513 -12.56 12.03 -21.39
CA TRP A 513 -11.86 12.49 -20.18
C TRP A 513 -10.35 12.62 -20.40
N GLN A 514 -9.75 11.78 -21.25
CA GLN A 514 -8.35 11.96 -21.66
C GLN A 514 -8.16 13.27 -22.44
N ASP A 515 -9.09 13.62 -23.34
CA ASP A 515 -9.07 14.89 -24.05
C ASP A 515 -9.23 16.07 -23.08
N THR A 516 -10.21 15.97 -22.16
CA THR A 516 -10.44 16.97 -21.09
C THR A 516 -9.17 17.20 -20.25
N ARG A 517 -8.49 16.11 -19.86
CA ARG A 517 -7.21 16.18 -19.12
C ARG A 517 -6.15 16.95 -19.89
N ARG A 518 -6.00 16.68 -21.19
CA ARG A 518 -5.04 17.36 -22.07
C ARG A 518 -5.35 18.85 -22.20
N ILE A 519 -6.61 19.21 -22.43
CA ILE A 519 -7.07 20.60 -22.53
C ILE A 519 -6.82 21.33 -21.21
N LEU A 520 -7.27 20.78 -20.08
CA LEU A 520 -7.09 21.40 -18.76
C LEU A 520 -5.60 21.61 -18.40
N ALA A 521 -4.72 20.67 -18.78
CA ALA A 521 -3.28 20.82 -18.59
C ALA A 521 -2.69 21.98 -19.40
N SER A 522 -3.20 22.21 -20.62
CA SER A 522 -2.79 23.36 -21.45
C SER A 522 -3.24 24.71 -20.88
N MET A 523 -4.31 24.73 -20.08
CA MET A 523 -4.85 25.93 -19.43
C MET A 523 -4.14 26.31 -18.12
N ARG A 524 -2.97 25.73 -17.82
CA ARG A 524 -2.24 25.98 -16.57
C ARG A 524 -1.99 27.47 -16.32
N CYS A 525 -1.41 28.18 -17.29
CA CYS A 525 -1.12 29.62 -17.13
C CYS A 525 -2.40 30.44 -16.92
N THR A 526 -3.49 30.13 -17.65
CA THR A 526 -4.80 30.76 -17.45
C THR A 526 -5.29 30.59 -16.01
N ARG A 527 -5.13 29.40 -15.43
CA ARG A 527 -5.53 29.11 -14.05
C ARG A 527 -4.64 29.82 -13.03
N GLU A 528 -3.36 29.99 -13.30
CA GLU A 528 -2.45 30.79 -12.47
C GLU A 528 -2.89 32.25 -12.45
N VAL A 529 -3.21 32.83 -13.61
CA VAL A 529 -3.74 34.20 -13.72
C VAL A 529 -5.08 34.35 -12.99
N LEU A 530 -6.02 33.41 -13.17
CA LEU A 530 -7.30 33.43 -12.46
C LEU A 530 -7.12 33.31 -10.94
N ALA A 531 -6.17 32.51 -10.47
CA ALA A 531 -5.86 32.40 -9.05
C ALA A 531 -5.29 33.70 -8.50
N SER A 532 -4.35 34.35 -9.21
CA SER A 532 -3.83 35.67 -8.84
C SER A 532 -4.92 36.74 -8.77
N GLN A 533 -5.81 36.80 -9.76
CA GLN A 533 -6.94 37.73 -9.77
C GLN A 533 -7.89 37.51 -8.58
N ARG A 534 -8.12 36.27 -8.18
CA ARG A 534 -8.95 35.96 -7.00
C ARG A 534 -8.31 36.41 -5.70
N MET A 535 -7.01 36.15 -5.54
CA MET A 535 -6.28 36.62 -4.36
C MET A 535 -6.32 38.16 -4.26
N GLU A 536 -6.09 38.86 -5.37
CA GLU A 536 -6.20 40.32 -5.44
C GLU A 536 -7.61 40.82 -5.09
N ASN A 537 -8.64 40.19 -5.66
CA ASN A 537 -10.04 40.53 -5.35
C ASN A 537 -10.39 40.28 -3.87
N GLU A 538 -9.87 39.22 -3.26
CA GLU A 538 -10.06 38.93 -1.84
C GLU A 538 -9.34 39.96 -0.94
N GLU A 539 -8.14 40.37 -1.31
CA GLU A 539 -7.40 41.45 -0.64
C GLU A 539 -8.13 42.79 -0.73
N LEU A 540 -8.67 43.13 -1.91
CA LEU A 540 -9.47 44.34 -2.10
C LEU A 540 -10.75 44.30 -1.24
N ARG A 541 -11.45 43.17 -1.17
CA ARG A 541 -12.63 43.01 -0.30
C ARG A 541 -12.29 43.18 1.19
N LYS A 542 -11.15 42.62 1.63
CA LYS A 542 -10.66 42.80 3.02
C LYS A 542 -10.32 44.27 3.30
N ARG A 543 -9.81 45.00 2.31
CA ARG A 543 -9.41 46.40 2.45
C ARG A 543 -10.59 47.39 2.44
N PHE A 544 -11.59 47.14 1.61
CA PHE A 544 -12.69 48.08 1.39
C PHE A 544 -13.99 47.72 2.12
N GLY A 545 -14.04 46.57 2.80
CA GLY A 545 -15.23 46.08 3.48
C GLY A 545 -16.31 45.59 2.50
N PRO A 546 -17.41 45.01 2.99
CA PRO A 546 -18.58 44.75 2.15
C PRO A 546 -19.09 46.11 1.63
N VAL A 547 -19.18 46.24 0.31
CA VAL A 547 -19.86 47.38 -0.30
C VAL A 547 -21.35 47.18 -0.03
N ASP A 548 -21.88 47.85 0.97
CA ASP A 548 -23.33 47.92 1.19
C ASP A 548 -23.93 48.61 -0.04
N HIS A 549 -24.57 47.81 -0.89
CA HIS A 549 -25.31 48.26 -2.07
C HIS A 549 -26.78 48.53 -1.74
#